data_AF-A0A7C4G2N9-F1
#
_entry.id   AF-A0A7C4G2N9-F1
#
_cell.length_a   1.000
_cell.length_b   1.000
_cell.length_c   1.000
_cell.angle_alpha   90.00
_cell.angle_beta   90.00
_cell.angle_gamma   90.00
#
_symmetry.space_group_name_H-M   'P 1'
#
loop_
_entity.id
_entity.type
_entity.pdbx_description
1 polymer ?
#
loop_
_entity_poly.entity_id
_entity_poly.type
_entity_poly.pdbx_seq_one_letter_code
_entity_poly.pdbx_strand_id
1 'polypeptide(L)'
;MNRSTYNLLYIDLGDVLTRIEEKYSLVLPRRITTAKYNRYTGTLLIRFKRGKPKYWDITWDGLITLYYGEKERLIALKVLDISML
;
A
#
# COMPACT_ATOMS: atom_id res chain seq x y z
N MET A 1 -12.09 35.94 0.63
CA MET A 1 -10.98 35.05 1.05
C MET A 1 -11.58 33.73 1.49
N ASN A 2 -11.51 32.69 0.67
CA ASN A 2 -12.00 31.35 1.04
C ASN A 2 -10.77 30.48 1.32
N ARG A 3 -10.50 30.22 2.61
CA ARG A 3 -9.41 29.31 3.01
C ARG A 3 -9.94 27.89 2.86
N SER A 4 -9.71 27.29 1.70
CA SER A 4 -9.83 25.84 1.55
C SER A 4 -8.78 25.18 2.44
N THR A 5 -9.19 24.68 3.60
CA THR A 5 -8.37 23.84 4.46
C THR A 5 -8.15 22.52 3.74
N TYR A 6 -7.11 22.43 2.92
CA TYR A 6 -6.65 21.16 2.38
C TYR A 6 -6.09 20.36 3.57
N ASN A 7 -6.89 19.44 4.12
CA ASN A 7 -6.38 18.41 5.03
C ASN A 7 -5.26 17.67 4.30
N LEU A 8 -4.00 18.04 4.58
CA LEU A 8 -2.84 17.26 4.16
C LEU A 8 -2.87 15.98 4.98
N LEU A 9 -3.30 14.88 4.35
CA LEU A 9 -3.16 13.57 4.94
C LEU A 9 -1.66 13.24 4.99
N TYR A 10 -1.06 13.32 6.18
CA TYR A 10 0.31 12.85 6.40
C TYR A 10 0.26 11.33 6.57
N ILE A 11 0.56 10.59 5.51
CA ILE A 11 0.69 9.14 5.57
C ILE A 11 2.14 8.79 5.89
N ASP A 12 2.40 8.26 7.07
CA ASP A 12 3.67 7.61 7.39
C ASP A 12 3.68 6.20 6.77
N LEU A 13 4.40 6.06 5.66
CA LEU A 13 4.50 4.77 4.96
C LEU A 13 5.27 3.73 5.79
N GLY A 14 6.17 4.14 6.68
CA GLY A 14 6.91 3.23 7.55
C GLY A 14 6.00 2.58 8.59
N ASP A 15 5.14 3.40 9.23
CA ASP A 15 4.11 2.93 10.16
C ASP A 15 3.11 2.01 9.46
N VAL A 16 2.59 2.43 8.30
CA VAL A 16 1.66 1.62 7.49
C VAL A 16 2.24 0.26 7.16
N LEU A 17 3.49 0.19 6.67
CA LEU A 17 4.12 -1.10 6.36
C LEU A 17 4.28 -1.97 7.61
N THR A 18 4.62 -1.38 8.75
CA THR A 18 4.81 -2.11 10.00
C THR A 18 3.50 -2.71 10.51
N ARG A 19 2.40 -1.95 10.49
CA ARG A 19 1.06 -2.47 10.86
C ARG A 19 0.61 -3.61 9.95
N ILE A 20 0.91 -3.53 8.65
CA ILE A 20 0.60 -4.59 7.70
C ILE A 20 1.42 -5.86 8.02
N GLU A 21 2.72 -5.71 8.29
CA GLU A 21 3.57 -6.85 8.66
C GLU A 21 3.06 -7.53 9.94
N GLU A 22 2.72 -6.76 10.97
CA GLU A 22 2.19 -7.28 12.24
C GLU A 22 0.85 -7.98 12.06
N LYS A 23 -0.12 -7.33 11.40
CA LYS A 23 -1.48 -7.86 11.25
C LYS A 23 -1.55 -9.13 10.40
N TYR A 24 -0.74 -9.20 9.33
CA TYR A 24 -0.80 -10.30 8.38
C TYR A 24 0.39 -11.26 8.46
N SER A 25 1.29 -11.07 9.43
CA SER A 25 2.52 -11.87 9.59
C SER A 25 3.36 -11.92 8.30
N LEU A 26 3.53 -10.77 7.65
CA LEU A 26 4.27 -10.61 6.40
C LEU A 26 5.65 -9.97 6.64
N VAL A 27 6.55 -10.08 5.66
CA VAL A 27 7.81 -9.32 5.62
C VAL A 27 7.82 -8.50 4.33
N LEU A 28 7.77 -7.18 4.45
CA LEU A 28 7.65 -6.25 3.34
C LEU A 28 8.97 -5.53 3.04
N PRO A 29 9.28 -5.26 1.76
CA PRO A 29 10.44 -4.48 1.41
C PRO A 29 10.34 -3.05 1.95
N ARG A 30 11.41 -2.55 2.58
CA ARG A 30 11.44 -1.16 3.08
C ARG A 30 11.85 -0.14 2.01
N ARG A 31 12.41 -0.59 0.89
CA ARG A 31 12.72 0.28 -0.26
C ARG A 31 11.46 0.53 -1.10
N ILE A 32 10.88 1.71 -0.95
CA ILE A 32 9.74 2.17 -1.74
C ILE A 32 10.25 2.93 -2.98
N THR A 33 9.70 2.59 -4.14
CA THR A 33 9.97 3.29 -5.41
C THR A 33 8.87 4.30 -5.76
N THR A 34 7.62 4.03 -5.37
CA THR A 34 6.50 4.94 -5.59
C THR A 34 5.39 4.64 -4.57
N ALA A 35 4.76 5.67 -4.03
CA ALA A 35 3.51 5.56 -3.30
C ALA A 35 2.48 6.51 -3.93
N LYS A 36 1.24 6.04 -4.10
CA LYS A 36 0.13 6.85 -4.64
C LYS A 36 -1.12 6.63 -3.81
N TYR A 37 -1.58 7.69 -3.16
CA TYR A 37 -2.85 7.71 -2.46
C TYR A 37 -3.95 8.27 -3.37
N ASN A 38 -5.06 7.56 -3.51
CA ASN A 38 -6.25 8.04 -4.18
C ASN A 38 -7.30 8.45 -3.14
N ARG A 39 -7.42 9.77 -2.92
CA ARG A 39 -8.36 10.36 -1.96
C ARG A 39 -9.83 10.07 -2.24
N TYR A 40 -10.20 9.72 -3.47
CA TYR A 40 -11.59 9.45 -3.82
C TYR A 40 -12.00 8.03 -3.48
N THR A 41 -11.05 7.10 -3.52
CA THR A 41 -11.31 5.68 -3.21
C THR A 41 -10.72 5.24 -1.88
N GLY A 42 -9.95 6.09 -1.19
CA GLY A 42 -9.24 5.74 0.05
C GLY A 42 -8.04 4.80 -0.15
N THR A 43 -7.70 4.49 -1.41
CA THR A 43 -6.74 3.42 -1.73
C THR A 43 -5.30 3.95 -1.72
N LEU A 44 -4.38 3.17 -1.16
CA LEU A 44 -2.95 3.45 -1.20
C LEU A 44 -2.23 2.36 -1.97
N LEU A 45 -1.58 2.72 -3.07
CA LEU A 45 -0.71 1.83 -3.83
C LEU A 45 0.75 2.12 -3.49
N ILE A 46 1.46 1.13 -2.94
CA ILE A 46 2.89 1.18 -2.65
C ILE A 46 3.62 0.24 -3.61
N ARG A 47 4.64 0.74 -4.31
CA ARG A 47 5.50 -0.04 -5.19
C ARG A 47 6.90 -0.15 -4.62
N PHE A 48 7.43 -1.36 -4.57
CA PHE A 48 8.79 -1.66 -4.11
C PHE A 48 9.77 -1.79 -5.27
N LYS A 49 9.29 -2.21 -6.45
CA LYS A 49 10.11 -2.48 -7.63
C LYS A 49 9.37 -2.10 -8.91
N ARG A 50 10.13 -1.82 -9.98
CA ARG A 50 9.57 -1.71 -11.33
C ARG A 50 9.31 -3.12 -11.89
N GLY A 51 8.18 -3.30 -12.53
CA GLY A 51 7.78 -4.60 -13.11
C GLY A 51 6.27 -4.65 -13.35
N LYS A 52 5.84 -5.64 -14.13
CA LYS A 52 4.43 -5.97 -14.30
C LYS A 52 4.06 -7.11 -13.34
N PRO A 53 2.90 -7.06 -12.67
CA PRO A 53 2.42 -8.18 -11.88
C PRO A 53 2.15 -9.38 -12.80
N LYS A 54 2.51 -10.56 -12.31
CA LYS A 54 2.20 -11.86 -12.94
C LYS A 54 1.01 -12.52 -12.26
N TYR A 55 0.93 -12.39 -10.94
CA TYR A 55 -0.19 -12.81 -10.13
C TYR A 55 -0.37 -11.88 -8.94
N TRP A 56 -1.46 -12.06 -8.22
CA TRP A 56 -1.78 -11.30 -7.02
C TRP A 56 -2.45 -12.20 -5.99
N ASP A 57 -2.20 -11.90 -4.73
CA ASP A 57 -2.90 -12.47 -3.59
C ASP A 57 -3.66 -11.38 -2.85
N ILE A 58 -4.71 -11.79 -2.14
CA ILE A 58 -5.54 -10.89 -1.34
C ILE A 58 -5.53 -11.42 0.09
N THR A 59 -5.38 -10.52 1.07
CA THR A 59 -5.48 -10.89 2.48
C THR A 59 -6.86 -11.46 2.81
N TRP A 60 -6.95 -12.26 3.87
CA TRP A 60 -8.17 -12.95 4.28
C TRP A 60 -9.36 -12.00 4.54
N ASP A 61 -9.09 -10.74 4.90
CA ASP A 61 -10.09 -9.68 5.12
C ASP A 61 -10.37 -8.82 3.88
N GLY A 62 -9.69 -9.09 2.76
CA GLY A 62 -9.86 -8.34 1.51
C GLY A 62 -9.18 -6.97 1.48
N LEU A 63 -8.56 -6.50 2.58
CA LEU A 63 -8.08 -5.12 2.69
C LEU A 63 -6.80 -4.84 1.89
N ILE A 64 -5.99 -5.87 1.62
CA ILE A 64 -4.72 -5.71 0.93
C ILE A 64 -4.63 -6.65 -0.25
N THR A 65 -4.23 -6.10 -1.39
CA THR A 65 -3.79 -6.88 -2.55
C THR A 65 -2.27 -6.84 -2.65
N LEU A 66 -1.62 -8.00 -2.61
CA LEU A 66 -0.19 -8.18 -2.83
C LEU A 66 0.05 -8.51 -4.30
N TYR A 67 0.95 -7.80 -4.96
CA TYR A 67 1.27 -8.00 -6.37
C TYR A 67 2.68 -8.58 -6.51
N TYR A 68 2.77 -9.73 -7.16
CA TYR A 68 4.02 -10.46 -7.37
C TYR A 68 4.43 -10.41 -8.84
N GLY A 69 5.71 -10.16 -9.07
CA GLY A 69 6.33 -10.14 -10.41
C GLY A 69 7.08 -11.45 -10.71
N GLU A 70 8.05 -11.36 -11.61
CA GLU A 70 8.96 -12.46 -11.93
C GLU A 70 9.68 -13.02 -10.69
N LYS A 71 9.83 -14.35 -10.64
CA LYS A 71 10.44 -15.09 -9.52
C LYS A 71 9.76 -14.85 -8.17
N GLU A 72 8.43 -14.70 -8.17
CA GLU A 72 7.61 -14.56 -6.94
C GLU A 72 7.99 -13.36 -6.07
N ARG A 73 8.65 -12.36 -6.66
CA ARG A 73 9.09 -11.19 -5.91
C ARG A 73 7.91 -10.24 -5.73
N LEU A 74 7.64 -9.85 -4.48
CA LEU A 74 6.69 -8.76 -4.20
C LEU A 74 7.18 -7.47 -4.88
N ILE A 75 6.34 -6.93 -5.77
CA ILE A 75 6.65 -5.70 -6.53
C ILE A 75 5.80 -4.52 -6.08
N ALA A 76 4.62 -4.77 -5.53
CA ALA A 76 3.72 -3.75 -5.02
C ALA A 76 2.72 -4.34 -4.03
N LEU A 77 2.12 -3.48 -3.21
CA LEU A 77 0.89 -3.78 -2.49
C LEU A 77 -0.10 -2.63 -2.68
N LYS A 78 -1.39 -2.94 -2.59
CA LYS A 78 -2.47 -1.98 -2.60
C LYS A 78 -3.30 -2.19 -1.34
N VAL A 79 -3.39 -1.15 -0.53
CA VAL A 79 -4.32 -1.05 0.59
C VAL A 79 -5.63 -0.46 0.05
N LEU A 80 -6.75 -1.11 0.33
CA LEU A 80 -8.06 -0.62 -0.11
C LEU A 80 -8.53 0.57 0.73
N ASP A 81 -8.38 0.47 2.05
CA ASP A 81 -8.71 1.54 2.97
C ASP A 81 -7.65 1.61 4.08
N ILE A 82 -6.89 2.70 4.11
CA ILE A 82 -5.84 2.92 5.11
C ILE A 82 -6.41 3.14 6.52
N SER A 83 -7.67 3.57 6.65
CA SER A 83 -8.31 3.76 7.96
C SER A 83 -8.62 2.45 8.68
N MET A 84 -8.57 1.33 7.95
CA MET A 84 -8.81 -0.02 8.48
C MET A 84 -7.52 -0.79 8.83
N LEU A 85 -6.36 -0.09 8.80
CA LEU A 85 -5.04 -0.62 9.15
C LEU A 85 -4.59 -0.29 10.58
#